data_AF-A0A7W3N463-F1
#
_entry.id   AF-A0A7W3N463-F1
#
_cell.length_a   1.000
_cell.length_b   1.000
_cell.length_c   1.000
_cell.angle_alpha   90.00
_cell.angle_beta   90.00
_cell.angle_gamma   90.00
#
_symmetry.space_group_name_H-M   'P 1'
#
loop_
_entity.id
_entity.type
_entity.pdbx_description
1 polymer ?
#
loop_
_entity_poly.entity_id
_entity_poly.type
_entity_poly.pdbx_seq_one_letter_code
_entity_poly.pdbx_strand_id
1 'polypeptide(L)'
;MDDFALRRGRIHGTILIDLATSRPVDVLADRTADTLAAWLRDHPGVEIVCRDRAGAYADGIARGAPEAIQVADRWHLWHNLGEAVERTVTKHRRHLQDLIDAPVAQPDGLPAPPTANPSVTPGTRQDRIAERTRQRHAAIHALIVQGHGLRQIAHELNLGRNTVRRQELCVLGYRGGDTTVRQYVKPWRTELPAAPASARPPTVRQATGWFLRNPAHLDPDDHRRLDALCTACPQLAALRAHVRRFTEMMVHRAGQRLEAWMSAVLDDDLPELHSFVTGLRRDQDAVTAGLTLPYSSGPVEGHVNRTKTIKRQMYGRANPDLLRKRILLAD
;
A
#
# COMPACT_ATOMS: atom_id res chain seq x y z
N MET A 1 -4.61 0.40 20.12
CA MET A 1 -5.94 0.18 19.53
C MET A 1 -5.90 0.54 18.06
N ASP A 2 -6.63 -0.20 17.23
CA ASP A 2 -6.75 0.07 15.79
C ASP A 2 -8.10 -0.45 15.27
N ASP A 3 -8.52 0.07 14.12
CA ASP A 3 -9.77 -0.34 13.49
C ASP A 3 -9.56 -1.50 12.50
N PHE A 4 -10.61 -2.31 12.33
CA PHE A 4 -10.60 -3.31 11.28
C PHE A 4 -11.99 -3.48 10.68
N ALA A 5 -12.01 -3.65 9.36
CA ALA A 5 -13.27 -3.90 8.65
C ALA A 5 -13.79 -5.32 8.94
N LEU A 6 -14.91 -5.42 9.66
CA LEU A 6 -15.70 -6.65 9.87
C LEU A 6 -16.28 -7.13 8.53
N ARG A 7 -16.89 -6.23 7.77
CA ARG A 7 -17.30 -6.42 6.36
C ARG A 7 -16.68 -5.31 5.52
N ARG A 8 -16.04 -5.68 4.39
CA ARG A 8 -15.26 -4.74 3.56
C ARG A 8 -16.11 -3.49 3.25
N GLY A 9 -15.70 -2.35 3.81
CA GLY A 9 -16.34 -1.03 3.60
C GLY A 9 -17.72 -0.83 4.23
N ARG A 10 -18.16 -1.61 5.23
CA ARG A 10 -19.52 -1.45 5.82
C ARG A 10 -19.56 -1.38 7.34
N ILE A 11 -18.87 -2.28 8.03
CA ILE A 11 -18.89 -2.35 9.50
C ILE A 11 -17.44 -2.44 9.95
N HIS A 12 -17.04 -1.55 10.86
CA HIS A 12 -15.69 -1.47 11.42
C HIS A 12 -15.81 -1.80 12.90
N GLY A 13 -14.96 -2.69 13.40
CA GLY A 13 -14.79 -2.94 14.83
C GLY A 13 -13.45 -2.38 15.29
N THR A 14 -13.31 -2.20 16.59
CA THR A 14 -12.06 -1.73 17.20
C THR A 14 -11.42 -2.89 17.96
N ILE A 15 -10.13 -3.16 17.72
CA ILE A 15 -9.38 -4.14 18.52
C ILE A 15 -8.57 -3.44 19.61
N LEU A 16 -8.73 -3.91 20.84
CA LEU A 16 -7.99 -3.47 22.01
C LEU A 16 -6.95 -4.53 22.35
N ILE A 17 -5.71 -4.11 22.49
CA ILE A 17 -4.56 -4.99 22.70
C ILE A 17 -3.77 -4.43 23.85
N ASP A 18 -3.39 -5.31 24.76
CA ASP A 18 -2.55 -4.99 25.89
C ASP A 18 -1.14 -4.69 25.40
N LEU A 19 -0.62 -3.51 25.75
CA LEU A 19 0.67 -3.04 25.26
C LEU A 19 1.86 -3.86 25.79
N ALA A 20 1.73 -4.48 26.98
CA ALA A 20 2.82 -5.20 27.62
C ALA A 20 2.93 -6.65 27.12
N THR A 21 1.80 -7.33 27.01
CA THR A 21 1.70 -8.74 26.62
C THR A 21 1.47 -8.92 25.12
N SER A 22 1.12 -7.86 24.41
CA SER A 22 0.67 -7.91 23.02
C SER A 22 -0.50 -8.88 22.82
N ARG A 23 -1.36 -9.09 23.82
CA ARG A 23 -2.54 -9.96 23.70
C ARG A 23 -3.81 -9.14 23.43
N PRO A 24 -4.73 -9.64 22.60
CA PRO A 24 -6.05 -9.03 22.49
C PRO A 24 -6.76 -9.01 23.86
N VAL A 25 -7.17 -7.82 24.29
CA VAL A 25 -7.97 -7.62 25.51
C VAL A 25 -9.44 -7.68 25.16
N ASP A 26 -9.84 -6.95 24.12
CA ASP A 26 -11.22 -6.92 23.67
C ASP A 26 -11.35 -6.55 22.19
N VAL A 27 -12.53 -6.78 21.63
CA VAL A 27 -12.96 -6.37 20.30
C VAL A 27 -14.31 -5.67 20.43
N LEU A 28 -14.31 -4.35 20.22
CA LEU A 28 -15.52 -3.53 20.23
C LEU A 28 -16.26 -3.68 18.89
N ALA A 29 -17.59 -3.64 18.96
CA ALA A 29 -18.47 -3.85 17.81
C ALA A 29 -18.46 -2.68 16.80
N ASP A 30 -18.00 -1.51 17.23
CA ASP A 30 -17.93 -0.29 16.43
C ASP A 30 -16.65 0.53 16.73
N ARG A 31 -16.57 1.74 16.16
CA ARG A 31 -15.48 2.70 16.33
C ARG A 31 -15.96 4.04 16.91
N THR A 32 -17.07 4.03 17.63
CA THR A 32 -17.67 5.23 18.21
C THR A 32 -16.97 5.60 19.50
N ALA A 33 -16.98 6.89 19.80
CA ALA A 33 -16.44 7.41 21.04
C ALA A 33 -17.22 6.91 22.27
N ASP A 34 -18.55 6.75 22.14
CA ASP A 34 -19.42 6.29 23.22
C ASP A 34 -19.12 4.85 23.65
N THR A 35 -18.98 3.94 22.68
CA THR A 35 -18.65 2.53 22.95
C THR A 35 -17.28 2.43 23.62
N LEU A 36 -16.29 3.19 23.15
CA LEU A 36 -14.96 3.21 23.75
C LEU A 36 -14.97 3.80 25.17
N ALA A 37 -15.66 4.92 25.39
CA ALA A 37 -15.74 5.56 26.68
C ALA A 37 -16.48 4.70 27.72
N ALA A 38 -17.51 3.96 27.31
CA ALA A 38 -18.17 2.97 28.17
C ALA A 38 -17.20 1.86 28.56
N TRP A 39 -16.50 1.27 27.58
CA TRP A 39 -15.54 0.20 27.84
C TRP A 39 -14.43 0.64 28.80
N LEU A 40 -13.86 1.83 28.62
CA LEU A 40 -12.80 2.35 29.49
C LEU A 40 -13.27 2.59 30.94
N ARG A 41 -14.51 3.03 31.15
CA ARG A 41 -15.08 3.19 32.50
C ARG A 41 -15.26 1.86 33.22
N ASP A 42 -15.60 0.81 32.47
CA ASP A 42 -15.75 -0.54 33.01
C ASP A 42 -14.38 -1.23 33.26
N HIS A 43 -13.29 -0.66 32.73
CA HIS A 43 -11.93 -1.18 32.85
C HIS A 43 -10.98 -0.09 33.41
N PRO A 44 -11.14 0.31 34.68
CA PRO A 44 -10.30 1.34 35.28
C PRO A 44 -8.83 0.90 35.39
N GLY A 45 -7.92 1.87 35.38
CA GLY A 45 -6.47 1.63 35.50
C GLY A 45 -5.69 1.68 34.18
N VAL A 46 -6.33 2.05 33.07
CA VAL A 46 -5.63 2.31 31.80
C VAL A 46 -4.83 3.60 31.91
N GLU A 47 -3.50 3.50 31.93
CA GLU A 47 -2.60 4.65 32.03
C GLU A 47 -2.15 5.20 30.66
N ILE A 48 -2.07 4.33 29.65
CA ILE A 48 -1.50 4.67 28.33
C ILE A 48 -2.35 4.05 27.23
N VAL A 49 -2.74 4.87 26.25
CA VAL A 49 -3.50 4.42 25.08
C VAL A 49 -2.78 4.80 23.80
N CYS A 50 -2.18 3.81 23.13
CA CYS A 50 -1.72 3.98 21.75
C CYS A 50 -2.90 3.88 20.80
N ARG A 51 -3.18 4.93 20.03
CA ARG A 51 -4.28 4.97 19.06
C ARG A 51 -3.85 5.55 17.71
N ASP A 52 -4.67 5.31 16.71
CA ASP A 52 -4.63 6.08 15.48
C ASP A 52 -4.98 7.56 15.75
N ARG A 53 -5.07 8.35 14.68
CA ARG A 53 -5.39 9.79 14.78
C ARG A 53 -6.88 10.10 14.56
N ALA A 54 -7.77 9.14 14.74
CA ALA A 54 -9.21 9.33 14.60
C ALA A 54 -9.78 10.12 15.80
N GLY A 55 -10.53 11.18 15.50
CA GLY A 55 -11.13 12.04 16.53
C GLY A 55 -12.10 11.30 17.47
N ALA A 56 -12.79 10.26 16.98
CA ALA A 56 -13.68 9.46 17.82
C ALA A 56 -12.95 8.70 18.94
N TYR A 57 -11.74 8.20 18.67
CA TYR A 57 -10.95 7.55 19.73
C TYR A 57 -10.39 8.58 20.70
N ALA A 58 -9.93 9.74 20.20
CA ALA A 58 -9.47 10.82 21.07
C ALA A 58 -10.54 11.25 22.08
N ASP A 59 -11.76 11.48 21.59
CA ASP A 59 -12.93 11.83 22.41
C ASP A 59 -13.34 10.70 23.37
N GLY A 60 -13.40 9.45 22.87
CA GLY A 60 -13.76 8.31 23.70
C GLY A 60 -12.78 8.08 24.86
N ILE A 61 -11.48 8.26 24.63
CA ILE A 61 -10.45 8.15 25.68
C ILE A 61 -10.58 9.31 26.66
N ALA A 62 -10.71 10.55 26.18
CA ALA A 62 -10.85 11.72 27.06
C ALA A 62 -12.07 11.60 28.00
N ARG A 63 -13.17 11.00 27.53
CA ARG A 63 -14.38 10.78 28.34
C ARG A 63 -14.29 9.54 29.24
N GLY A 64 -13.64 8.47 28.79
CA GLY A 64 -13.63 7.18 29.49
C GLY A 64 -12.45 6.97 30.44
N ALA A 65 -11.29 7.54 30.13
CA ALA A 65 -10.06 7.47 30.90
C ALA A 65 -9.28 8.79 30.75
N PRO A 66 -9.75 9.89 31.38
CA PRO A 66 -9.17 11.23 31.20
C PRO A 66 -7.70 11.34 31.64
N GLU A 67 -7.30 10.54 32.63
CA GLU A 67 -5.92 10.49 33.14
C GLU A 67 -4.97 9.69 32.23
N ALA A 68 -5.50 8.98 31.23
CA ALA A 68 -4.69 8.16 30.34
C ALA A 68 -3.91 9.02 29.35
N ILE A 69 -2.61 8.77 29.25
CA ILE A 69 -1.76 9.41 28.24
C ILE A 69 -2.11 8.83 26.87
N GLN A 70 -2.62 9.68 25.99
CA GLN A 70 -2.86 9.32 24.60
C GLN A 70 -1.56 9.38 23.82
N VAL A 71 -1.27 8.32 23.06
CA VAL A 71 -0.04 8.18 22.27
C VAL A 71 -0.44 7.97 20.81
N ALA A 72 -0.12 8.93 19.94
CA ALA A 72 -0.37 8.78 18.51
C ALA A 72 0.55 7.70 17.93
N ASP A 73 -0.04 6.83 17.11
CA ASP A 73 0.70 5.77 16.48
C ASP A 73 1.69 6.28 15.40
N ARG A 74 2.94 5.83 15.50
CA ARG A 74 4.04 6.26 14.62
C ARG A 74 3.88 5.79 13.18
N TRP A 75 3.27 4.63 12.94
CA TRP A 75 3.01 4.18 11.58
C TRP A 75 2.04 5.13 10.88
N HIS A 76 0.96 5.53 11.55
CA HIS A 76 0.02 6.50 11.02
C HIS A 76 0.67 7.87 10.78
N LEU A 77 1.52 8.34 11.70
CA LEU A 77 2.28 9.59 11.49
C LEU A 77 3.13 9.54 10.22
N TRP A 78 3.87 8.45 10.04
CA TRP A 78 4.73 8.25 8.87
C TRP A 78 3.92 8.08 7.58
N HIS A 79 2.83 7.31 7.63
CA HIS A 79 1.94 7.08 6.49
C HIS A 79 1.33 8.41 6.01
N ASN A 80 0.78 9.21 6.93
CA ASN A 80 0.19 10.50 6.61
C ASN A 80 1.23 11.50 6.07
N LEU A 81 2.46 11.49 6.60
CA LEU A 81 3.56 12.26 6.00
C LEU A 81 3.86 11.78 4.59
N GLY A 82 3.90 10.47 4.36
CA GLY A 82 4.11 9.87 3.05
C GLY A 82 3.06 10.28 2.02
N GLU A 83 1.77 10.36 2.42
CA GLU A 83 0.72 10.90 1.55
C GLU A 83 0.96 12.37 1.20
N ALA A 84 1.37 13.19 2.17
CA ALA A 84 1.69 14.60 1.92
C ALA A 84 2.89 14.75 0.97
N VAL A 85 3.93 13.94 1.14
CA VAL A 85 5.08 13.87 0.23
C VAL A 85 4.61 13.47 -1.18
N GLU A 86 3.77 12.46 -1.31
CA GLU A 86 3.26 12.00 -2.61
C GLU A 86 2.45 13.09 -3.34
N ARG A 87 1.60 13.82 -2.61
CA ARG A 87 0.87 14.97 -3.16
C ARG A 87 1.81 16.09 -3.60
N THR A 88 2.83 16.41 -2.81
CA THR A 88 3.86 17.39 -3.20
C THR A 88 4.56 16.95 -4.48
N VAL A 89 5.11 15.73 -4.51
CA VAL A 89 5.79 15.18 -5.70
C VAL A 89 4.87 15.17 -6.92
N THR A 90 3.58 14.88 -6.74
CA THR A 90 2.57 14.95 -7.82
C THR A 90 2.46 16.36 -8.42
N LYS A 91 2.44 17.41 -7.59
CA LYS A 91 2.45 18.82 -8.06
C LYS A 91 3.74 19.19 -8.79
N HIS A 92 4.85 18.57 -8.40
CA HIS A 92 6.17 18.80 -8.99
C HIS A 92 6.53 17.80 -10.11
N ARG A 93 5.56 17.04 -10.63
CA ARG A 93 5.76 15.98 -11.63
C ARG A 93 6.53 16.40 -12.89
N ARG A 94 6.53 17.69 -13.23
CA ARG A 94 7.30 18.23 -14.36
C ARG A 94 8.81 17.97 -14.20
N HIS A 95 9.34 18.09 -12.98
CA HIS A 95 10.76 17.88 -12.72
C HIS A 95 11.16 16.41 -12.83
N LEU A 96 10.21 15.48 -12.70
CA LEU A 96 10.44 14.06 -12.95
C LEU A 96 10.63 13.79 -14.45
N GLN A 97 9.97 14.56 -15.31
CA GLN A 97 10.11 14.46 -16.77
C GLN A 97 11.52 14.81 -17.23
N ASP A 98 12.19 15.69 -16.49
CA ASP A 98 13.55 16.18 -16.80
C ASP A 98 14.65 15.17 -16.42
N LEU A 99 14.32 14.07 -15.71
CA LEU A 99 15.26 13.03 -15.28
C LEU A 99 15.49 11.90 -16.30
N ILE A 100 15.15 12.12 -17.57
CA ILE A 100 15.27 11.11 -18.63
C ILE A 100 16.73 11.07 -19.12
N ASP A 101 17.50 10.07 -18.69
CA ASP A 101 18.87 9.79 -19.18
C ASP A 101 19.07 8.29 -19.57
N ALA A 102 20.01 8.06 -20.52
CA ALA A 102 20.19 6.96 -21.49
C ALA A 102 20.42 5.50 -20.99
N PRO A 103 20.29 4.45 -21.87
CA PRO A 103 20.22 3.04 -21.47
C PRO A 103 21.58 2.39 -21.09
N VAL A 104 21.56 1.51 -20.08
CA VAL A 104 22.69 0.73 -19.55
C VAL A 104 22.81 -0.64 -20.26
N ALA A 105 24.04 -1.09 -20.54
CA ALA A 105 24.39 -2.31 -21.30
C ALA A 105 24.25 -3.63 -20.51
N GLN A 106 24.02 -4.76 -21.23
CA GLN A 106 23.85 -6.13 -20.71
C GLN A 106 25.07 -7.03 -21.00
N PRO A 107 25.32 -8.10 -20.20
CA PRO A 107 26.23 -9.20 -20.55
C PRO A 107 25.52 -10.50 -21.00
N ASP A 108 26.27 -11.33 -21.74
CA ASP A 108 25.87 -12.47 -22.60
C ASP A 108 25.67 -13.85 -21.92
N GLY A 109 24.86 -14.71 -22.58
CA GLY A 109 25.05 -16.17 -22.65
C GLY A 109 23.87 -17.08 -22.24
N LEU A 110 23.39 -17.96 -23.14
CA LEU A 110 22.28 -18.92 -22.92
C LEU A 110 22.62 -20.37 -23.34
N PRO A 111 22.00 -21.41 -22.72
CA PRO A 111 21.93 -22.79 -23.22
C PRO A 111 20.50 -23.25 -23.63
N ALA A 112 20.42 -24.41 -24.29
CA ALA A 112 19.34 -24.97 -25.12
C ALA A 112 18.15 -25.67 -24.37
N PRO A 113 17.00 -25.98 -25.05
CA PRO A 113 15.69 -26.24 -24.41
C PRO A 113 15.36 -27.73 -24.12
N PRO A 114 14.45 -28.04 -23.18
CA PRO A 114 13.83 -29.36 -23.06
C PRO A 114 12.33 -29.41 -23.46
N THR A 115 11.89 -30.61 -23.82
CA THR A 115 10.62 -31.00 -24.47
C THR A 115 9.39 -31.12 -23.55
N ALA A 116 8.21 -30.96 -24.16
CA ALA A 116 6.88 -30.82 -23.56
C ALA A 116 6.25 -32.12 -22.97
N ASN A 117 5.31 -31.96 -22.03
CA ASN A 117 4.44 -33.03 -21.51
C ASN A 117 2.94 -32.78 -21.82
N PRO A 118 2.11 -33.84 -21.89
CA PRO A 118 0.79 -33.80 -22.52
C PRO A 118 -0.33 -33.32 -21.58
N SER A 119 -1.32 -32.65 -22.17
CA SER A 119 -2.46 -32.01 -21.51
C SER A 119 -3.71 -32.91 -21.43
N VAL A 120 -4.40 -32.85 -20.28
CA VAL A 120 -5.74 -33.44 -20.03
C VAL A 120 -6.84 -32.55 -20.63
N THR A 121 -7.88 -33.16 -21.21
CA THR A 121 -9.01 -32.47 -21.87
C THR A 121 -10.22 -32.39 -20.93
N PRO A 122 -10.81 -31.20 -20.66
CA PRO A 122 -12.11 -31.13 -20.00
C PRO A 122 -13.26 -30.97 -21.00
N GLY A 123 -14.26 -31.84 -20.87
CA GLY A 123 -15.49 -31.86 -21.66
C GLY A 123 -16.52 -30.78 -21.30
N THR A 124 -17.44 -30.64 -22.27
CA THR A 124 -18.73 -29.95 -22.32
C THR A 124 -19.38 -29.57 -20.97
N ARG A 125 -19.21 -28.31 -20.55
CA ARG A 125 -20.09 -27.62 -19.56
C ARG A 125 -20.89 -26.52 -20.24
N GLN A 126 -22.21 -26.51 -20.04
CA GLN A 126 -23.16 -25.54 -20.63
C GLN A 126 -23.56 -24.45 -19.61
N ASP A 127 -22.58 -23.81 -18.96
CA ASP A 127 -22.83 -22.70 -18.04
C ASP A 127 -22.82 -21.34 -18.76
N ARG A 128 -23.50 -20.31 -18.24
CA ARG A 128 -23.46 -18.92 -18.77
C ARG A 128 -22.03 -18.38 -18.96
N ILE A 129 -21.06 -18.91 -18.21
CA ILE A 129 -19.63 -18.60 -18.31
C ILE A 129 -19.00 -19.26 -19.55
N ALA A 130 -19.40 -20.49 -19.90
CA ALA A 130 -18.95 -21.16 -21.12
C ALA A 130 -19.49 -20.45 -22.37
N GLU A 131 -20.73 -19.97 -22.32
CA GLU A 131 -21.32 -19.20 -23.41
C GLU A 131 -20.62 -17.86 -23.63
N ARG A 132 -20.35 -17.10 -22.57
CA ARG A 132 -19.52 -15.88 -22.65
C ARG A 132 -18.10 -16.17 -23.16
N THR A 133 -17.55 -17.33 -22.84
CA THR A 133 -16.23 -17.74 -23.32
C THR A 133 -16.25 -18.05 -24.82
N ARG A 134 -17.28 -18.73 -25.32
CA ARG A 134 -17.47 -18.98 -26.76
C ARG A 134 -17.71 -17.69 -27.54
N GLN A 135 -18.55 -16.79 -27.03
CA GLN A 135 -18.80 -15.47 -27.65
C GLN A 135 -17.52 -14.62 -27.71
N ARG A 136 -16.74 -14.61 -26.62
CA ARG A 136 -15.43 -13.93 -26.57
C ARG A 136 -14.43 -14.55 -27.55
N HIS A 137 -14.40 -15.88 -27.68
CA HIS A 137 -13.57 -16.56 -28.68
C HIS A 137 -13.97 -16.15 -30.10
N ALA A 138 -15.26 -16.23 -30.44
CA ALA A 138 -15.77 -15.86 -31.75
C ALA A 138 -15.45 -14.41 -32.13
N ALA A 139 -15.60 -13.46 -31.19
CA ALA A 139 -15.27 -12.05 -31.41
C ALA A 139 -13.77 -11.82 -31.68
N ILE A 140 -12.89 -12.51 -30.95
CA ILE A 140 -11.44 -12.44 -31.20
C ILE A 140 -11.11 -13.03 -32.58
N HIS A 141 -11.67 -14.20 -32.91
CA HIS A 141 -11.40 -14.85 -34.20
C HIS A 141 -11.87 -14.01 -35.39
N ALA A 142 -13.05 -13.38 -35.31
CA ALA A 142 -13.56 -12.51 -36.37
C ALA A 142 -12.59 -11.35 -36.66
N LEU A 143 -12.08 -10.70 -35.61
CA LEU A 143 -11.13 -9.59 -35.76
C LEU A 143 -9.75 -10.05 -36.26
N ILE A 144 -9.29 -11.25 -35.90
CA ILE A 144 -8.05 -11.84 -36.43
C ILE A 144 -8.20 -12.13 -37.94
N VAL A 145 -9.32 -12.71 -38.37
CA VAL A 145 -9.60 -13.00 -39.79
C VAL A 145 -9.71 -11.71 -40.61
N GLN A 146 -10.20 -10.64 -40.02
CA GLN A 146 -10.22 -9.29 -40.62
C GLN A 146 -8.85 -8.61 -40.68
N GLY A 147 -7.78 -9.26 -40.18
CA GLY A 147 -6.41 -8.76 -40.26
C GLY A 147 -6.02 -7.76 -39.16
N HIS A 148 -6.83 -7.59 -38.11
CA HIS A 148 -6.50 -6.68 -37.02
C HIS A 148 -5.31 -7.18 -36.19
N GLY A 149 -4.42 -6.25 -35.84
CA GLY A 149 -3.26 -6.55 -35.00
C GLY A 149 -3.66 -6.84 -33.55
N LEU A 150 -2.95 -7.76 -32.89
CA LEU A 150 -3.24 -8.22 -31.51
C LEU A 150 -3.39 -7.11 -30.45
N ARG A 151 -2.73 -5.95 -30.63
CA ARG A 151 -2.87 -4.79 -29.71
C ARG A 151 -4.23 -4.11 -29.90
N GLN A 152 -4.69 -3.98 -31.13
CA GLN A 152 -5.96 -3.35 -31.48
C GLN A 152 -7.11 -4.19 -30.93
N ILE A 153 -7.09 -5.49 -31.20
CA ILE A 153 -8.11 -6.44 -30.70
C ILE A 153 -8.16 -6.45 -29.17
N ALA A 154 -7.01 -6.41 -28.49
CA ALA A 154 -6.93 -6.37 -27.03
C ALA A 154 -7.56 -5.09 -26.45
N HIS A 155 -7.36 -3.94 -27.11
CA HIS A 155 -7.94 -2.68 -26.69
C HIS A 155 -9.45 -2.63 -26.96
N GLU A 156 -9.88 -3.01 -28.16
CA GLU A 156 -11.27 -2.98 -28.60
C GLU A 156 -12.17 -3.91 -27.79
N LEU A 157 -11.67 -5.10 -27.44
CA LEU A 157 -12.43 -6.06 -26.63
C LEU A 157 -12.16 -5.93 -25.11
N ASN A 158 -11.34 -4.96 -24.69
CA ASN A 158 -10.88 -4.78 -23.31
C ASN A 158 -10.33 -6.08 -22.67
N LEU A 159 -9.45 -6.76 -23.40
CA LEU A 159 -8.87 -8.05 -23.01
C LEU A 159 -7.36 -7.95 -22.80
N GLY A 160 -6.82 -8.83 -21.95
CA GLY A 160 -5.38 -9.01 -21.85
C GLY A 160 -4.80 -9.50 -23.18
N ARG A 161 -3.74 -8.84 -23.67
CA ARG A 161 -3.06 -9.17 -24.94
C ARG A 161 -2.65 -10.64 -25.05
N ASN A 162 -2.25 -11.26 -23.94
CA ASN A 162 -1.86 -12.68 -23.93
C ASN A 162 -3.05 -13.61 -24.17
N THR A 163 -4.27 -13.21 -23.78
CA THR A 163 -5.47 -14.00 -24.05
C THR A 163 -5.83 -13.97 -25.53
N VAL A 164 -5.68 -12.82 -26.20
CA VAL A 164 -5.85 -12.70 -27.66
C VAL A 164 -4.80 -13.52 -28.40
N ARG A 165 -3.54 -13.43 -27.96
CA ARG A 165 -2.43 -14.21 -28.52
C ARG A 165 -2.62 -15.72 -28.38
N ARG A 166 -3.19 -16.21 -27.28
CA ARG A 166 -3.53 -17.63 -27.16
C ARG A 166 -4.58 -18.03 -28.19
N GLN A 167 -5.62 -17.21 -28.41
CA GLN A 167 -6.66 -17.54 -29.38
C GLN A 167 -6.12 -17.63 -30.80
N GLU A 168 -5.23 -16.71 -31.18
CA GLU A 168 -4.53 -16.79 -32.46
C GLU A 168 -3.74 -18.10 -32.60
N LEU A 169 -2.97 -18.47 -31.57
CA LEU A 169 -2.24 -19.74 -31.57
C LEU A 169 -3.18 -20.96 -31.62
N CYS A 170 -4.35 -20.88 -30.98
CA CYS A 170 -5.38 -21.93 -31.07
C CYS A 170 -5.94 -22.09 -32.50
N VAL A 171 -6.06 -21.01 -33.30
CA VAL A 171 -6.37 -21.12 -34.74
C VAL A 171 -5.32 -21.95 -35.46
N LEU A 172 -4.06 -21.75 -35.08
CA LEU A 172 -2.90 -22.44 -35.66
C LEU A 172 -2.68 -23.84 -35.06
N GLY A 173 -3.64 -24.37 -34.29
CA GLY A 173 -3.63 -25.74 -33.77
C GLY A 173 -3.04 -25.90 -32.36
N TYR A 174 -2.64 -24.82 -31.68
CA TYR A 174 -2.15 -24.90 -30.30
C TYR A 174 -3.27 -25.22 -29.30
N ARG A 175 -3.10 -26.30 -28.52
CA ARG A 175 -4.09 -26.76 -27.53
C ARG A 175 -3.69 -26.54 -26.05
N GLY A 176 -2.54 -25.89 -25.80
CA GLY A 176 -2.03 -25.67 -24.45
C GLY A 176 -2.57 -24.43 -23.73
N GLY A 177 -2.14 -24.22 -22.48
CA GLY A 177 -2.59 -23.11 -21.64
C GLY A 177 -1.87 -21.78 -21.91
N ASP A 178 -2.44 -20.67 -21.44
CA ASP A 178 -1.86 -19.31 -21.51
C ASP A 178 -0.48 -19.22 -20.83
N THR A 179 -0.28 -20.00 -19.78
CA THR A 179 0.94 -20.00 -18.97
C THR A 179 2.10 -20.61 -19.74
N THR A 180 1.85 -21.67 -20.50
CA THR A 180 2.84 -22.35 -21.35
C THR A 180 3.28 -21.46 -22.51
N VAL A 181 2.36 -20.76 -23.19
CA VAL A 181 2.73 -19.74 -24.20
C VAL A 181 3.56 -18.62 -23.57
N ARG A 182 3.18 -18.15 -22.38
CA ARG A 182 3.93 -17.11 -21.67
C ARG A 182 5.34 -17.54 -21.33
N GLN A 183 5.51 -18.75 -20.80
CA GLN A 183 6.81 -19.31 -20.45
C GLN A 183 7.67 -19.56 -21.68
N TYR A 184 7.07 -20.04 -22.77
CA TYR A 184 7.77 -20.31 -24.03
C TYR A 184 8.25 -19.04 -24.75
N VAL A 185 7.45 -17.96 -24.72
CA VAL A 185 7.81 -16.69 -25.40
C VAL A 185 8.61 -15.75 -24.48
N LYS A 186 8.71 -16.04 -23.18
CA LYS A 186 9.47 -15.22 -22.21
C LYS A 186 10.95 -15.06 -22.60
N PRO A 187 11.69 -16.11 -23.02
CA PRO A 187 13.08 -16.01 -23.44
C PRO A 187 13.26 -15.11 -24.66
N TRP A 188 12.41 -15.25 -25.68
CA TRP A 188 12.46 -14.41 -26.90
C TRP A 188 12.07 -12.96 -26.67
N ARG A 189 11.31 -12.66 -25.60
CA ARG A 189 11.08 -11.28 -25.15
C ARG A 189 12.31 -10.63 -24.54
N THR A 190 13.25 -11.44 -24.04
CA THR A 190 14.54 -10.99 -23.51
C THR A 190 15.60 -10.87 -24.60
N GLU A 191 15.50 -11.65 -25.69
CA GLU A 191 16.45 -11.66 -26.83
C GLU A 191 16.09 -10.72 -27.98
N LEU A 192 14.81 -10.37 -28.17
CA LEU A 192 14.46 -9.24 -29.03
C LEU A 192 15.23 -8.03 -28.49
N PRO A 193 16.00 -7.28 -29.32
CA PRO A 193 16.63 -6.05 -28.86
C PRO A 193 15.54 -5.28 -28.15
N ALA A 194 15.72 -5.07 -26.85
CA ALA A 194 14.77 -4.31 -26.07
C ALA A 194 14.64 -3.01 -26.86
N ALA A 195 13.46 -2.78 -27.48
CA ALA A 195 13.20 -1.51 -28.16
C ALA A 195 13.69 -0.47 -27.17
N PRO A 196 14.68 0.38 -27.55
CA PRO A 196 15.53 1.10 -26.60
C PRO A 196 14.60 1.60 -25.54
N ALA A 197 14.76 1.09 -24.31
CA ALA A 197 13.79 1.34 -23.26
C ALA A 197 13.73 2.86 -23.18
N SER A 198 12.70 3.46 -23.78
CA SER A 198 12.58 4.91 -23.88
C SER A 198 12.69 5.35 -22.44
N ALA A 199 13.79 6.00 -22.06
CA ALA A 199 14.10 6.23 -20.65
C ALA A 199 12.85 6.87 -20.04
N ARG A 200 12.11 6.08 -19.25
CA ARG A 200 10.83 6.54 -18.75
C ARG A 200 11.17 7.42 -17.56
N PRO A 201 10.56 8.60 -17.47
CA PRO A 201 10.74 9.41 -16.28
C PRO A 201 10.27 8.57 -15.08
N PRO A 202 10.92 8.73 -13.92
CA PRO A 202 10.46 8.08 -12.70
C PRO A 202 9.02 8.45 -12.41
N THR A 203 8.25 7.47 -11.96
CA THR A 203 6.89 7.71 -11.49
C THR A 203 6.89 8.51 -10.20
N VAL A 204 5.79 9.22 -9.94
CA VAL A 204 5.56 9.91 -8.64
C VAL A 204 5.84 8.96 -7.48
N ARG A 205 5.32 7.73 -7.53
CA ARG A 205 5.50 6.73 -6.46
C ARG A 205 6.96 6.34 -6.24
N GLN A 206 7.75 6.24 -7.32
CA GLN A 206 9.20 5.99 -7.21
C GLN A 206 9.89 7.16 -6.52
N ALA A 207 9.62 8.40 -6.96
CA ALA A 207 10.19 9.59 -6.37
C ALA A 207 9.80 9.79 -4.90
N THR A 208 8.52 9.62 -4.55
CA THR A 208 8.04 9.58 -3.15
C THR A 208 8.82 8.56 -2.34
N GLY A 209 9.06 7.36 -2.90
CA GLY A 209 9.86 6.33 -2.26
C GLY A 209 11.29 6.77 -1.97
N TRP A 210 11.91 7.59 -2.82
CA TRP A 210 13.25 8.14 -2.59
C TRP A 210 13.28 9.14 -1.44
N PHE A 211 12.27 10.01 -1.31
CA PHE A 211 12.18 10.95 -0.19
C PHE A 211 12.01 10.25 1.17
N LEU A 212 11.24 9.16 1.19
CA LEU A 212 10.89 8.45 2.43
C LEU A 212 11.92 7.37 2.82
N ARG A 213 12.75 6.89 1.89
CA ARG A 213 13.71 5.81 2.21
C ARG A 213 14.89 6.36 3.00
N ASN A 214 15.42 5.53 3.90
CA ASN A 214 16.72 5.81 4.52
C ASN A 214 17.77 6.01 3.42
N PRO A 215 18.46 7.16 3.38
CA PRO A 215 19.49 7.42 2.38
C PRO A 215 20.52 6.29 2.27
N ALA A 216 20.93 5.67 3.39
CA ALA A 216 21.91 4.58 3.37
C ALA A 216 21.46 3.34 2.54
N HIS A 217 20.17 3.20 2.24
CA HIS A 217 19.59 2.06 1.50
C HIS A 217 19.08 2.45 0.11
N LEU A 218 19.36 3.67 -0.35
CA LEU A 218 18.98 4.13 -1.68
C LEU A 218 20.11 3.80 -2.66
N ASP A 219 19.76 3.24 -3.82
CA ASP A 219 20.73 2.91 -4.86
C ASP A 219 21.43 4.20 -5.38
N PRO A 220 22.70 4.15 -5.83
CA PRO A 220 23.41 5.33 -6.32
C PRO A 220 22.67 6.09 -7.45
N ASP A 221 21.95 5.41 -8.33
CA ASP A 221 21.19 6.06 -9.40
C ASP A 221 19.99 6.84 -8.86
N ASP A 222 19.28 6.25 -7.91
CA ASP A 222 18.15 6.88 -7.24
C ASP A 222 18.61 8.07 -6.38
N HIS A 223 19.79 7.98 -5.75
CA HIS A 223 20.43 9.12 -5.09
C HIS A 223 20.69 10.28 -6.04
N ARG A 224 21.37 10.02 -7.17
CA ARG A 224 21.69 11.04 -8.17
C ARG A 224 20.43 11.73 -8.69
N ARG A 225 19.38 10.94 -8.97
CA ARG A 225 18.08 11.46 -9.42
C ARG A 225 17.38 12.30 -8.35
N LEU A 226 17.39 11.86 -7.10
CA LEU A 226 16.82 12.64 -5.99
C LEU A 226 17.58 13.96 -5.80
N ASP A 227 18.91 13.94 -5.88
CA ASP A 227 19.73 15.14 -5.79
C ASP A 227 19.42 16.11 -6.93
N ALA A 228 19.30 15.61 -8.17
CA ALA A 228 18.91 16.42 -9.32
C ALA A 228 17.52 17.08 -9.14
N LEU A 229 16.53 16.38 -8.55
CA LEU A 229 15.23 16.97 -8.23
C LEU A 229 15.34 18.10 -7.20
N CYS A 230 16.13 17.90 -6.15
CA CYS A 230 16.35 18.91 -5.12
C CYS A 230 17.09 20.14 -5.68
N THR A 231 18.06 19.95 -6.59
CA THR A 231 18.74 21.06 -7.27
C THR A 231 17.79 21.84 -8.20
N ALA A 232 16.91 21.13 -8.91
CA ALA A 232 15.98 21.75 -9.85
C ALA A 232 14.82 22.51 -9.18
N CYS A 233 14.49 22.20 -7.92
CA CYS A 233 13.33 22.77 -7.24
C CYS A 233 13.60 22.98 -5.73
N PRO A 234 13.69 24.25 -5.26
CA PRO A 234 13.88 24.56 -3.84
C PRO A 234 12.80 23.96 -2.93
N GLN A 235 11.54 23.90 -3.36
CA GLN A 235 10.47 23.24 -2.60
C GLN A 235 10.77 21.75 -2.38
N LEU A 236 11.29 21.03 -3.38
CA LEU A 236 11.67 19.63 -3.22
C LEU A 236 12.91 19.45 -2.33
N ALA A 237 13.83 20.42 -2.32
CA ALA A 237 14.94 20.42 -1.36
C ALA A 237 14.45 20.61 0.09
N ALA A 238 13.56 21.58 0.32
CA ALA A 238 12.93 21.81 1.62
C ALA A 238 12.14 20.57 2.08
N LEU A 239 11.36 19.97 1.19
CA LEU A 239 10.63 18.71 1.44
C LEU A 239 11.56 17.61 1.97
N ARG A 240 12.69 17.37 1.28
CA ARG A 240 13.68 16.36 1.70
C ARG A 240 14.23 16.65 3.10
N ALA A 241 14.55 17.91 3.38
CA ALA A 241 15.07 18.33 4.68
C ALA A 241 14.05 18.07 5.80
N HIS A 242 12.77 18.43 5.58
CA HIS A 242 11.72 18.21 6.57
C HIS A 242 11.39 16.75 6.81
N VAL A 243 11.35 15.92 5.76
CA VAL A 243 11.15 14.46 5.88
C VAL A 243 12.29 13.83 6.69
N ARG A 244 13.54 14.24 6.44
CA ARG A 244 14.70 13.75 7.20
C ARG A 244 14.61 14.14 8.68
N ARG A 245 14.38 15.43 8.98
CA ARG A 245 14.21 15.91 10.35
C ARG A 245 13.07 15.20 11.08
N PHE A 246 11.96 14.94 10.41
CA PHE A 246 10.85 14.18 10.99
C PHE A 246 11.22 12.72 11.27
N THR A 247 11.93 12.09 10.35
CA THR A 247 12.44 10.72 10.53
C THR A 247 13.40 10.63 11.72
N GLU A 248 14.33 11.58 11.86
CA GLU A 248 15.22 11.69 13.01
C GLU A 248 14.45 11.83 14.32
N MET A 249 13.40 12.67 14.35
CA MET A 249 12.54 12.79 15.54
C MET A 249 11.88 11.45 15.91
N MET A 250 11.37 10.71 14.93
CA MET A 250 10.76 9.40 15.17
C MET A 250 11.77 8.34 15.66
N VAL A 251 12.97 8.31 15.07
CA VAL A 251 14.02 7.33 15.38
C VAL A 251 14.60 7.59 16.77
N HIS A 252 14.89 8.85 17.08
CA HIS A 252 15.52 9.25 18.34
C HIS A 252 14.51 9.58 19.45
N ARG A 253 13.22 9.42 19.19
CA ARG A 253 12.13 9.78 20.12
C ARG A 253 12.28 11.20 20.67
N ALA A 254 12.44 12.16 19.77
CA ALA A 254 12.68 13.57 20.10
C ALA A 254 11.42 14.43 19.93
N GLY A 255 10.29 14.04 20.54
CA GLY A 255 9.01 14.75 20.41
C GLY A 255 9.04 16.20 20.87
N GLN A 256 9.94 16.58 21.77
CA GLN A 256 10.18 17.97 22.17
C GLN A 256 10.59 18.88 20.99
N ARG A 257 11.11 18.32 19.89
CA ARG A 257 11.49 19.07 18.68
C ARG A 257 10.29 19.30 17.73
N LEU A 258 9.13 18.71 18.01
CA LEU A 258 7.97 18.73 17.12
C LEU A 258 7.49 20.15 16.81
N GLU A 259 7.37 21.02 17.83
CA GLU A 259 6.89 22.40 17.61
C GLU A 259 7.83 23.19 16.70
N ALA A 260 9.13 23.13 16.97
CA ALA A 260 10.14 23.79 16.14
C ALA A 260 10.14 23.24 14.70
N TRP A 261 9.95 21.93 14.53
CA TRP A 261 9.81 21.32 13.20
C TRP A 261 8.55 21.80 12.48
N MET A 262 7.40 21.85 13.17
CA MET A 262 6.14 22.34 12.58
C MET A 262 6.24 23.79 12.14
N SER A 263 6.86 24.67 12.95
CA SER A 263 7.10 26.06 12.57
C SER A 263 8.00 26.18 11.34
N ALA A 264 9.10 25.43 11.30
CA ALA A 264 10.00 25.43 10.15
C ALA A 264 9.32 24.93 8.85
N VAL A 265 8.37 24.00 8.95
CA VAL A 265 7.56 23.57 7.81
C VAL A 265 6.62 24.67 7.31
N LEU A 266 6.06 25.47 8.23
CA LEU A 266 5.17 26.57 7.89
C LEU A 266 5.91 27.78 7.29
N ASP A 267 7.20 27.94 7.60
CA ASP A 267 8.06 28.97 7.01
C ASP A 267 8.43 28.70 5.55
N ASP A 268 8.38 27.43 5.11
CA ASP A 268 8.62 27.01 3.73
C ASP A 268 7.33 26.93 2.90
N ASP A 269 7.43 27.16 1.59
CA ASP A 269 6.31 27.05 0.63
C ASP A 269 5.98 25.57 0.32
N LEU A 270 5.36 24.88 1.27
CA LEU A 270 4.96 23.47 1.18
C LEU A 270 3.48 23.24 1.57
N PRO A 271 2.51 23.64 0.73
CA PRO A 271 1.07 23.60 1.09
C PRO A 271 0.54 22.23 1.52
N GLU A 272 1.06 21.14 0.93
CA GLU A 272 0.65 19.78 1.31
C GLU A 272 1.17 19.39 2.70
N LEU A 273 2.37 19.85 3.08
CA LEU A 273 2.90 19.65 4.42
C LEU A 273 2.26 20.60 5.44
N HIS A 274 1.82 21.80 5.03
CA HIS A 274 1.04 22.69 5.90
C HIS A 274 -0.28 22.03 6.33
N SER A 275 -0.94 21.32 5.41
CA SER A 275 -2.15 20.54 5.71
C SER A 275 -1.86 19.42 6.70
N PHE A 276 -0.72 18.73 6.53
CA PHE A 276 -0.26 17.70 7.47
C PHE A 276 0.01 18.29 8.86
N VAL A 277 0.74 19.41 8.96
CA VAL A 277 1.03 20.13 10.20
C VAL A 277 -0.25 20.61 10.89
N THR A 278 -1.19 21.19 10.13
CA THR A 278 -2.51 21.57 10.65
C THR A 278 -3.23 20.37 11.25
N GLY A 279 -3.10 19.21 10.60
CA GLY A 279 -3.54 17.94 11.15
C GLY A 279 -2.87 17.63 12.48
N LEU A 280 -1.53 17.65 12.56
CA LEU A 280 -0.76 17.38 13.78
C LEU A 280 -1.16 18.28 14.96
N ARG A 281 -1.34 19.59 14.72
CA ARG A 281 -1.71 20.56 15.76
C ARG A 281 -3.02 20.23 16.48
N ARG A 282 -4.00 19.63 15.79
CA ARG A 282 -5.27 19.21 16.42
C ARG A 282 -5.12 18.08 17.44
N ASP A 283 -3.98 17.39 17.43
CA ASP A 283 -3.71 16.21 18.25
C ASP A 283 -2.30 16.26 18.85
N GLN A 284 -1.82 17.49 19.12
CA GLN A 284 -0.41 17.77 19.36
C GLN A 284 0.16 17.01 20.56
N ASP A 285 -0.60 16.89 21.65
CA ASP A 285 -0.15 16.19 22.85
C ASP A 285 0.08 14.70 22.56
N ALA A 286 -0.86 14.06 21.84
CA ALA A 286 -0.73 12.66 21.47
C ALA A 286 0.40 12.43 20.46
N VAL A 287 0.61 13.35 19.51
CA VAL A 287 1.73 13.30 18.56
C VAL A 287 3.05 13.45 19.31
N THR A 288 3.15 14.39 20.24
CA THR A 288 4.34 14.62 21.06
C THR A 288 4.66 13.37 21.89
N ALA A 289 3.64 12.76 22.51
CA ALA A 289 3.78 11.52 23.24
C ALA A 289 4.22 10.36 22.33
N GLY A 290 3.64 10.24 21.13
CA GLY A 290 4.01 9.24 20.11
C GLY A 290 5.45 9.37 19.59
N LEU A 291 5.99 10.60 19.62
CA LEU A 291 7.37 10.90 19.26
C LEU A 291 8.32 10.91 20.46
N THR A 292 7.86 10.63 21.68
CA THR A 292 8.70 10.71 22.90
C THR A 292 8.74 9.39 23.65
N LEU A 293 7.57 8.78 23.85
CA LEU A 293 7.42 7.56 24.63
C LEU A 293 7.81 6.31 23.83
N PRO A 294 8.20 5.21 24.49
CA PRO A 294 8.59 3.98 23.80
C PRO A 294 7.40 3.24 23.17
N TYR A 295 6.18 3.57 23.58
CA TYR A 295 4.98 2.87 23.16
C TYR A 295 4.63 3.12 21.68
N SER A 296 4.09 2.10 21.02
CA SER A 296 3.55 2.20 19.66
C SER A 296 2.55 1.09 19.41
N SER A 297 1.69 1.25 18.41
CA SER A 297 0.76 0.19 18.04
C SER A 297 1.40 -0.87 17.12
N GLY A 298 2.73 -0.96 17.02
CA GLY A 298 3.42 -1.99 16.21
C GLY A 298 2.92 -3.42 16.42
N PRO A 299 2.69 -3.89 17.66
CA PRO A 299 2.07 -5.19 17.92
C PRO A 299 0.63 -5.33 17.38
N VAL A 300 -0.10 -4.22 17.25
CA VAL A 300 -1.49 -4.18 16.76
C VAL A 300 -1.57 -4.54 15.28
N GLU A 301 -0.58 -4.17 14.45
CA GLU A 301 -0.56 -4.53 13.02
C GLU A 301 -0.56 -6.06 12.82
N GLY A 302 0.26 -6.77 13.59
CA GLY A 302 0.29 -8.24 13.60
C GLY A 302 -1.07 -8.83 13.94
N HIS A 303 -1.75 -8.27 14.94
CA HIS A 303 -3.09 -8.69 15.36
C HIS A 303 -4.18 -8.34 14.35
N VAL A 304 -4.09 -7.20 13.66
CA VAL A 304 -5.00 -6.84 12.57
C VAL A 304 -4.86 -7.84 11.42
N ASN A 305 -3.63 -8.25 11.10
CA ASN A 305 -3.38 -9.29 10.09
C ASN A 305 -3.86 -10.69 10.53
N ARG A 306 -3.68 -11.05 11.80
CA ARG A 306 -4.24 -12.27 12.40
C ARG A 306 -5.77 -12.25 12.36
N THR A 307 -6.39 -11.13 12.72
CA THR A 307 -7.84 -10.90 12.66
C THR A 307 -8.37 -11.05 11.23
N LYS A 308 -7.68 -10.47 10.24
CA LYS A 308 -8.01 -10.67 8.81
C LYS A 308 -7.91 -12.15 8.42
N THR A 309 -6.95 -12.88 8.96
CA THR A 309 -6.78 -14.32 8.71
C THR A 309 -7.90 -15.16 9.32
N ILE A 310 -8.23 -14.96 10.61
CA ILE A 310 -9.36 -15.61 11.30
C ILE A 310 -10.66 -15.34 10.53
N LYS A 311 -10.90 -14.09 10.13
CA LYS A 311 -12.07 -13.73 9.32
C LYS A 311 -12.11 -14.44 7.96
N ARG A 312 -10.97 -14.60 7.28
CA ARG A 312 -10.87 -15.35 6.00
C ARG A 312 -11.17 -16.83 6.20
N GLN A 313 -10.68 -17.43 7.30
CA GLN A 313 -11.01 -18.82 7.66
C GLN A 313 -12.52 -19.01 7.91
N MET A 314 -13.21 -17.97 8.38
CA MET A 314 -14.65 -17.97 8.59
C MET A 314 -15.46 -17.61 7.33
N TYR A 315 -14.83 -17.56 6.15
CA TYR A 315 -15.45 -17.20 4.87
C TYR A 315 -16.22 -15.87 4.88
N GLY A 316 -15.86 -14.94 5.78
CA GLY A 316 -16.53 -13.65 5.95
C GLY A 316 -17.98 -13.73 6.48
N ARG A 317 -18.40 -14.87 7.05
CA ARG A 317 -19.76 -15.09 7.60
C ARG A 317 -19.83 -14.97 9.13
N ALA A 318 -18.82 -14.41 9.77
CA ALA A 318 -18.76 -14.30 11.22
C ALA A 318 -19.74 -13.23 11.74
N ASN A 319 -20.66 -13.61 12.62
CA ASN A 319 -21.34 -12.68 13.53
C ASN A 319 -20.26 -12.02 14.44
N PRO A 320 -20.30 -10.68 14.68
CA PRO A 320 -19.39 -9.98 15.60
C PRO A 320 -19.05 -10.72 16.89
N ASP A 321 -20.03 -11.32 17.57
CA ASP A 321 -19.81 -12.05 18.84
C ASP A 321 -18.91 -13.27 18.68
N LEU A 322 -19.10 -14.02 17.59
CA LEU A 322 -18.30 -15.20 17.29
C LEU A 322 -16.87 -14.80 16.88
N LEU A 323 -16.74 -13.69 16.14
CA LEU A 323 -15.42 -13.17 15.77
C LEU A 323 -14.66 -12.69 17.00
N ARG A 324 -15.32 -11.93 17.89
CA ARG A 324 -14.76 -11.50 19.18
C ARG A 324 -14.24 -12.70 19.97
N LYS A 325 -15.07 -13.72 20.20
CA LYS A 325 -14.65 -14.95 20.90
C LYS A 325 -13.44 -15.63 20.25
N ARG A 326 -13.42 -15.75 18.91
CA ARG A 326 -12.30 -16.38 18.20
C ARG A 326 -11.02 -15.56 18.21
N ILE A 327 -11.09 -14.24 18.31
CA ILE A 327 -9.90 -13.38 18.44
C ILE A 327 -9.34 -13.51 19.86
N LEU A 328 -10.20 -13.47 20.88
CA LEU A 328 -9.79 -13.53 22.29
C LEU A 328 -9.28 -14.91 22.72
N LEU A 329 -9.76 -15.98 22.07
CA LEU A 329 -9.38 -17.37 22.39
C LEU A 329 -8.36 -17.97 21.41
N ALA A 330 -7.83 -17.18 20.47
CA ALA A 330 -6.80 -17.67 19.55
C ALA A 330 -5.42 -17.50 20.18
N ASP A 331 -4.87 -18.60 20.72
CA ASP A 331 -3.49 -18.68 21.21
C ASP A 331 -2.47 -18.46 20.08
#